data_AF-A0A3Q8X2B3-F1
#
_entry.id   AF-A0A3Q8X2B3-F1
#
_cell.length_a   1.000
_cell.length_b   1.000
_cell.length_c   1.000
_cell.angle_alpha   90.00
_cell.angle_beta   90.00
_cell.angle_gamma   90.00
#
_symmetry.space_group_name_H-M   'P 1'
#
loop_
_entity.id
_entity.type
_entity.pdbx_description
1 polymer ?
#
loop_
_entity_poly.entity_id
_entity_poly.type
_entity_poly.pdbx_seq_one_letter_code
_entity_poly.pdbx_strand_id
1 'polypeptide(L)'
;MSLSKQQVIDSSKELKANYLISGLTSSDIKTALGLNPEELEETLSIGPSSHPEMVWRLRDYMEDSIKASGKEPHPYSVLITNIWYKYK
;
A
#
# COMPACT_ATOMS: atom_id res chain seq x y z
N MET A 1 -4.24 -17.71 0.84
CA MET A 1 -2.98 -17.83 1.60
C MET A 1 -3.02 -16.80 2.72
N SER A 2 -2.88 -17.23 3.97
CA SER A 2 -2.84 -16.31 5.11
C SER A 2 -1.40 -15.80 5.27
N LEU A 3 -1.22 -14.48 5.26
CA LEU A 3 0.07 -13.87 5.54
C LEU A 3 0.44 -14.13 7.01
N SER A 4 1.68 -14.55 7.26
CA SER A 4 2.19 -14.62 8.63
C SER A 4 2.29 -13.21 9.22
N LYS A 5 2.06 -13.04 10.53
CA LYS A 5 2.15 -11.72 11.20
C LYS A 5 3.45 -10.98 10.88
N GLN A 6 4.55 -11.70 10.73
CA GLN A 6 5.84 -11.15 10.35
C GLN A 6 5.84 -10.57 8.93
N GLN A 7 5.26 -11.29 7.96
CA GLN A 7 5.11 -10.83 6.59
C GLN A 7 4.22 -9.58 6.48
N VAL A 8 3.19 -9.49 7.32
CA VAL A 8 2.34 -8.29 7.44
C VAL A 8 3.16 -7.10 7.93
N ILE A 9 3.98 -7.29 8.98
CA ILE A 9 4.83 -6.24 9.53
C ILE A 9 5.90 -5.77 8.52
N ASP A 10 6.55 -6.71 7.81
CA ASP A 10 7.54 -6.37 6.81
C ASP A 10 6.90 -5.64 5.62
N SER A 11 5.77 -6.13 5.10
CA SER A 11 5.00 -5.44 4.04
C SER A 11 4.58 -4.03 4.43
N SER A 12 4.15 -3.86 5.70
CA SER A 12 3.76 -2.56 6.23
C SER A 12 4.93 -1.57 6.20
N LYS A 13 6.11 -2.00 6.63
CA LYS A 13 7.32 -1.16 6.60
C LYS A 13 7.67 -0.75 5.18
N GLU A 14 7.57 -1.68 4.23
CA GLU A 14 7.81 -1.42 2.81
C GLU A 14 6.79 -0.44 2.23
N LEU A 15 5.50 -0.58 2.57
CA LEU A 15 4.45 0.36 2.16
C LEU A 15 4.69 1.76 2.74
N LYS A 16 5.07 1.85 4.02
CA LYS A 16 5.44 3.13 4.65
C LYS A 16 6.69 3.74 4.02
N ALA A 17 7.67 2.94 3.62
CA ALA A 17 8.84 3.42 2.89
C ALA A 17 8.44 3.99 1.51
N ASN A 18 7.58 3.29 0.77
CA ASN A 18 7.06 3.76 -0.51
C ASN A 18 6.21 5.02 -0.38
N TYR A 19 5.42 5.12 0.68
CA TYR A 19 4.68 6.32 1.01
C TYR A 19 5.63 7.52 1.17
N LEU A 20 6.71 7.37 1.95
CA LEU A 20 7.73 8.41 2.12
C LEU A 20 8.45 8.76 0.80
N ILE A 21 8.70 7.78 -0.08
CA ILE A 21 9.33 8.01 -1.39
C ILE A 21 8.40 8.75 -2.34
N SER A 22 7.12 8.36 -2.36
CA SER A 22 6.07 9.00 -3.17
C SER A 22 5.83 10.45 -2.76
N GLY A 23 6.01 10.77 -1.48
CA GLY A 23 5.69 12.09 -0.93
C GLY A 23 4.18 12.38 -0.93
N LEU A 24 3.34 11.36 -1.13
CA LEU A 24 1.89 11.49 -1.04
C LEU A 24 1.49 11.93 0.36
N THR A 25 0.46 12.77 0.46
CA THR A 25 -0.14 13.13 1.74
C THR A 25 -1.41 12.33 1.98
N SER A 26 -1.84 12.28 3.24
CA SER A 26 -3.09 11.62 3.61
C SER A 26 -4.29 12.27 2.90
N SER A 27 -4.16 13.54 2.48
CA SER A 27 -5.16 14.25 1.67
C SER A 27 -5.24 13.75 0.23
N ASP A 28 -4.11 13.43 -0.42
CA ASP A 28 -4.08 12.85 -1.77
C ASP A 28 -4.74 11.47 -1.76
N ILE A 29 -4.39 10.65 -0.77
CA ILE A 29 -4.98 9.32 -0.62
C ILE A 29 -6.46 9.41 -0.25
N LYS A 30 -6.86 10.36 0.58
CA LYS A 30 -8.26 10.61 0.87
C LYS A 30 -9.03 11.02 -0.39
N THR A 31 -8.43 11.83 -1.26
CA THR A 31 -9.07 12.28 -2.49
C THR A 31 -9.15 11.15 -3.53
N ALA A 32 -8.10 10.32 -3.64
CA ALA A 32 -8.02 9.24 -4.61
C ALA A 32 -8.82 8.00 -4.20
N LEU A 33 -8.74 7.59 -2.92
CA LEU A 33 -9.37 6.36 -2.41
C LEU A 33 -10.57 6.62 -1.49
N GLY A 34 -10.80 7.85 -1.04
CA GLY A 34 -11.83 8.14 -0.01
C GLY A 34 -11.40 7.72 1.40
N LEU A 35 -10.12 7.40 1.59
CA LEU A 35 -9.58 6.89 2.85
C LEU A 35 -9.41 7.99 3.89
N ASN A 36 -9.91 7.74 5.10
CA ASN A 36 -9.60 8.58 6.26
C ASN A 36 -8.15 8.32 6.73
N PRO A 37 -7.51 9.28 7.44
CA PRO A 37 -6.16 9.09 7.95
C PRO A 37 -6.02 7.88 8.89
N GLU A 38 -7.04 7.56 9.68
CA GLU A 38 -7.05 6.37 10.54
C GLU A 38 -7.10 5.06 9.73
N GLU A 39 -7.99 4.98 8.74
CA GLU A 39 -8.09 3.85 7.81
C GLU A 39 -6.82 3.69 6.97
N LEU A 40 -6.18 4.80 6.60
CA LEU A 40 -4.90 4.80 5.92
C LEU A 40 -3.81 4.22 6.82
N GLU A 41 -3.76 4.60 8.09
CA GLU A 41 -2.75 4.10 9.03
C GLU A 41 -2.92 2.61 9.31
N GLU A 42 -4.17 2.14 9.43
CA GLU A 42 -4.53 0.72 9.46
C GLU A 42 -4.06 0.02 8.17
N THR A 43 -4.42 0.55 7.00
CA THR A 43 -4.08 -0.03 5.68
C THR A 43 -2.56 -0.09 5.46
N LEU A 44 -1.83 0.97 5.85
CA LEU A 44 -0.37 1.03 5.85
C LEU A 44 0.24 0.02 6.82
N SER A 45 -0.47 -0.31 7.90
CA SER A 45 -0.07 -1.31 8.89
C SER A 45 -0.53 -2.72 8.53
N ILE A 46 -1.31 -2.87 7.45
CA ILE A 46 -2.04 -4.09 7.07
C ILE A 46 -2.69 -4.68 8.33
N GLY A 47 -3.41 -3.82 9.04
CA GLY A 47 -4.09 -4.15 10.29
C GLY A 47 -5.17 -5.21 10.10
N PRO A 48 -5.66 -5.81 11.19
CA PRO A 48 -6.72 -6.82 11.13
C PRO A 48 -8.06 -6.27 10.60
N SER A 49 -8.32 -4.97 10.74
CA SER A 49 -9.50 -4.31 10.16
C SER A 49 -9.24 -3.81 8.74
N SER A 50 -8.00 -3.86 8.25
CA SER A 50 -7.66 -3.38 6.92
C SER A 50 -8.24 -4.30 5.85
N HIS A 51 -8.96 -3.70 4.92
CA HIS A 51 -9.46 -4.44 3.78
C HIS A 51 -8.32 -4.76 2.82
N PRO A 52 -8.10 -6.04 2.45
CA PRO A 52 -7.02 -6.41 1.54
C PRO A 52 -7.12 -5.69 0.20
N GLU A 53 -8.34 -5.47 -0.31
CA GLU A 53 -8.56 -4.68 -1.53
C GLU A 53 -8.02 -3.25 -1.40
N MET A 54 -8.18 -2.63 -0.24
CA MET A 54 -7.74 -1.27 0.01
C MET A 54 -6.21 -1.17 0.03
N VAL A 55 -5.52 -2.18 0.61
CA VAL A 55 -4.06 -2.30 0.58
C VAL A 55 -3.56 -2.37 -0.87
N TRP A 56 -4.23 -3.16 -1.71
CA TRP A 56 -3.87 -3.30 -3.13
C TRP A 56 -4.10 -2.02 -3.92
N ARG A 57 -5.23 -1.34 -3.74
CA ARG A 57 -5.49 -0.05 -4.39
C ARG A 57 -4.49 1.03 -3.95
N LEU A 58 -4.19 1.08 -2.65
CA LEU A 58 -3.23 2.03 -2.10
C LEU A 58 -1.84 1.80 -2.68
N ARG A 59 -1.41 0.53 -2.75
CA ARG A 59 -0.15 0.15 -3.39
C ARG A 59 -0.11 0.58 -4.86
N ASP A 60 -1.14 0.27 -5.64
CA ASP A 60 -1.18 0.59 -7.07
C ASP A 60 -1.13 2.11 -7.30
N TYR A 61 -1.89 2.86 -6.50
CA TYR A 61 -1.87 4.32 -6.53
C TYR A 61 -0.50 4.91 -6.13
N MET A 62 0.15 4.34 -5.12
CA MET A 62 1.52 4.72 -4.75
C MET A 62 2.50 4.41 -5.88
N GLU A 63 2.44 3.22 -6.48
CA GLU A 63 3.30 2.86 -7.61
C GLU A 63 3.10 3.79 -8.80
N ASP A 64 1.85 4.09 -9.15
CA ASP A 64 1.53 5.02 -10.24
C ASP A 64 2.07 6.42 -9.95
N SER A 65 1.87 6.92 -8.72
CA SER A 65 2.39 8.22 -8.29
C SER A 65 3.92 8.27 -8.25
N ILE A 66 4.58 7.19 -7.83
CA ILE A 66 6.04 7.04 -7.79
C ILE A 66 6.59 7.02 -9.22
N LYS A 67 5.98 6.24 -10.13
CA LYS A 67 6.33 6.19 -11.56
C LYS A 67 6.09 7.52 -12.25
N ALA A 68 4.97 8.18 -11.97
CA ALA A 68 4.65 9.51 -12.47
C ALA A 68 5.65 10.57 -11.99
N SER A 69 6.16 10.41 -10.77
CA SER A 69 7.24 11.23 -10.22
C SER A 69 8.64 10.85 -10.76
N GLY A 70 8.74 9.85 -11.63
CA GLY A 70 10.01 9.36 -12.19
C GLY A 70 10.91 8.64 -11.18
N LYS A 71 10.36 8.20 -10.04
CA LYS A 71 11.06 7.42 -9.01
C LYS A 71 10.76 5.93 -9.18
N GLU A 72 11.60 5.09 -8.58
CA GLU A 72 11.38 3.64 -8.54
C GLU A 72 10.74 3.24 -7.20
N PRO A 73 9.63 2.48 -7.22
CA PRO A 73 9.02 1.98 -5.99
C PRO A 73 9.95 0.95 -5.35
N HIS A 74 10.06 1.00 -4.02
CA HIS A 74 10.77 0.01 -3.23
C HIS A 74 10.11 -1.36 -3.45
N PRO A 75 10.87 -2.41 -3.81
CA PRO A 75 10.34 -3.74 -4.00
C PRO A 75 9.69 -4.23 -2.71
N TYR A 76 8.49 -4.79 -2.85
CA TYR A 76 7.81 -5.43 -1.74
C TYR A 76 8.29 -6.88 -1.59
N SER A 77 8.57 -7.32 -0.36
CA SER A 77 9.02 -8.68 -0.05
C SER A 77 7.87 -9.69 0.01
N VAL A 78 6.64 -9.22 0.17
CA VAL A 78 5.46 -10.09 0.40
C VAL A 78 4.32 -9.74 -0.54
N LEU A 79 4.13 -8.45 -0.84
CA LEU A 79 3.22 -8.00 -1.89
C LEU A 79 3.81 -8.28 -3.29
N ILE A 80 4.68 -9.28 -3.45
CA ILE A 80 5.26 -9.63 -4.77
C ILE A 80 4.22 -10.27 -5.69
N THR A 81 3.25 -11.01 -5.13
CA THR A 81 2.26 -11.76 -5.91
C THR A 81 0.84 -11.34 -5.54
N ASN A 82 0.19 -10.63 -6.45
CA ASN A 82 -1.22 -10.29 -6.31
C ASN A 82 -2.10 -11.52 -6.56
N ILE A 83 -2.44 -12.24 -5.50
CA ILE A 83 -3.38 -13.36 -5.57
C ILE A 83 -4.85 -12.92 -5.49
N TRP A 84 -5.12 -11.63 -5.22
CA TRP A 84 -6.47 -11.08 -5.05
C TRP A 84 -6.98 -10.38 -6.31
N TYR A 85 -6.13 -9.63 -7.02
CA TYR A 85 -6.45 -9.00 -8.31
C TYR A 85 -5.54 -9.57 -9.40
N LYS A 86 -6.09 -10.42 -10.27
CA LYS A 86 -5.47 -10.72 -11.56
C LYS A 86 -5.77 -9.55 -12.49
N TYR A 87 -4.77 -8.72 -12.81
CA TYR A 87 -4.85 -7.90 -14.02
C TYR A 87 -4.97 -8.87 -15.20
N LYS A 88 -6.06 -8.72 -15.96
CA LYS A 88 -6.33 -9.50 -17.18
C LYS A 88 -5.66 -8.82 -18.37
#